data_AF-A0A432QXQ2-F1
#
_entry.id   AF-A0A432QXQ2-F1
#
_cell.length_a   1.000
_cell.length_b   1.000
_cell.length_c   1.000
_cell.angle_alpha   90.00
_cell.angle_beta   90.00
_cell.angle_gamma   90.00
#
_symmetry.space_group_name_H-M   'P 1'
#
loop_
_entity.id
_entity.type
_entity.pdbx_description
1 polymer ?
#
loop_
_entity_poly.entity_id
_entity_poly.type
_entity_poly.pdbx_seq_one_letter_code
_entity_poly.pdbx_strand_id
1 'polypeptide(L)'
;LNEAGIPNEKILFDPIGTPITLGTDQINAGLEFMEMLPDIAPGAGSTVGLSNVSNGVADNLRKYLDRTYLIMLMKYGISTAIVNSYDAELMAICKGERQEHVDLVHGMMDGNDPGAAGLSGVALEHYKTYKCLSGQTLFSESWLEL
;
A
#
# COMPACT_ATOMS: atom_id res chain seq x y z
N LEU A 1 -4.76 -21.00 16.18
CA LEU A 1 -4.08 -21.77 15.11
C LEU A 1 -2.92 -22.58 15.66
N ASN A 2 -2.07 -21.99 16.49
CA ASN A 2 -0.99 -22.71 17.17
C ASN A 2 -1.49 -23.83 18.11
N GLU A 3 -2.59 -23.64 18.83
CA GLU A 3 -3.23 -24.69 19.64
C GLU A 3 -3.68 -25.90 18.80
N ALA A 4 -3.97 -25.68 17.51
CA ALA A 4 -4.28 -26.72 16.54
C ALA A 4 -3.01 -27.29 15.85
N GLY A 5 -1.81 -26.94 16.32
CA GLY A 5 -0.53 -27.41 15.79
C GLY A 5 -0.06 -26.74 14.50
N ILE A 6 -0.68 -25.64 14.07
CA ILE A 6 -0.26 -24.90 12.87
C ILE A 6 0.87 -23.93 13.25
N PRO A 7 2.08 -24.08 12.68
CA PRO A 7 3.21 -23.19 12.97
C PRO A 7 3.00 -21.82 12.30
N ASN A 8 3.60 -20.75 12.86
CA ASN A 8 3.38 -19.37 12.42
C ASN A 8 3.74 -19.17 10.95
N GLU A 9 4.79 -19.82 10.46
CA GLU A 9 5.29 -19.72 9.09
C GLU A 9 4.29 -20.23 8.04
N LYS A 10 3.21 -20.89 8.48
CA LYS A 10 2.09 -21.33 7.62
C LYS A 10 0.84 -20.46 7.74
N ILE A 11 0.91 -19.35 8.48
CA ILE A 11 -0.18 -18.43 8.73
C ILE A 11 0.08 -17.15 7.95
N LEU A 12 -0.94 -16.69 7.22
CA LEU A 12 -0.96 -15.38 6.60
C LEU A 12 -2.04 -14.54 7.27
N PHE A 13 -1.64 -13.43 7.89
CA PHE A 13 -2.58 -12.44 8.44
C PHE A 13 -2.97 -11.43 7.36
N ASP A 14 -4.26 -11.07 7.31
CA ASP A 14 -4.76 -10.02 6.42
C ASP A 14 -5.13 -8.78 7.24
N PRO A 15 -4.53 -7.60 6.98
CA PRO A 15 -4.86 -6.35 7.68
C PRO A 15 -6.26 -5.83 7.34
N ILE A 16 -7.00 -6.51 6.45
CA ILE A 16 -8.29 -6.11 5.90
C ILE A 16 -8.12 -4.82 5.09
N GLY A 17 -7.69 -4.96 3.84
CA GLY A 17 -7.66 -3.84 2.89
C GLY A 17 -9.04 -3.19 2.79
N THR A 18 -9.15 -1.93 3.19
CA THR A 18 -10.40 -1.16 3.25
C THR A 18 -10.41 -0.08 2.16
N PRO A 19 -11.58 0.24 1.58
CA PRO A 19 -11.68 1.28 0.56
C PRO A 19 -11.29 2.66 1.09
N ILE A 20 -10.49 3.43 0.34
CA ILE A 20 -10.17 4.83 0.64
C ILE A 20 -11.42 5.71 0.79
N THR A 21 -12.52 5.33 0.15
CA THR A 21 -13.83 5.99 0.23
C THR A 21 -14.44 5.94 1.64
N LEU A 22 -13.97 5.06 2.53
CA LEU A 22 -14.36 5.01 3.94
C LEU A 22 -13.50 5.91 4.84
N GLY A 23 -12.46 6.53 4.29
CA GLY A 23 -11.54 7.40 5.01
C GLY A 23 -10.16 6.78 5.25
N THR A 24 -9.17 7.65 5.45
CA THR A 24 -7.75 7.28 5.60
C THR A 24 -7.43 6.59 6.92
N ASP A 25 -8.27 6.77 7.95
CA ASP A 25 -8.07 6.17 9.27
C ASP A 25 -8.03 4.64 9.22
N GLN A 26 -8.83 4.02 8.34
CA GLN A 26 -8.85 2.57 8.16
C GLN A 26 -7.60 2.05 7.45
N ILE A 27 -7.04 2.84 6.53
CA ILE A 27 -5.78 2.52 5.83
C ILE A 27 -4.63 2.58 6.83
N ASN A 28 -4.58 3.64 7.66
CA ASN A 28 -3.57 3.79 8.70
C ASN A 28 -3.65 2.66 9.73
N ALA A 29 -4.85 2.29 10.18
CA ALA A 29 -5.03 1.15 11.09
C ALA A 29 -4.49 -0.17 10.50
N GLY A 30 -4.70 -0.40 9.20
CA GLY A 30 -4.15 -1.56 8.50
C GLY A 30 -2.62 -1.55 8.44
N LEU A 31 -2.02 -0.37 8.21
CA LEU A 31 -0.56 -0.20 8.20
C LEU A 31 0.06 -0.36 9.59
N GLU A 32 -0.56 0.18 10.64
CA GLU A 32 -0.13 0.00 12.03
C GLU A 32 -0.20 -1.48 12.46
N PHE A 33 -1.26 -2.19 12.07
CA PHE A 33 -1.34 -3.64 12.29
C PHE A 33 -0.17 -4.38 11.63
N MET A 34 0.18 -4.01 10.39
CA MET A 34 1.30 -4.59 9.67
C MET A 34 2.64 -4.31 10.35
N GLU A 35 2.84 -3.11 10.86
CA GLU A 35 4.04 -2.73 11.62
C GLU A 35 4.22 -3.59 12.88
N MET A 36 3.15 -3.83 13.63
CA MET A 36 3.17 -4.62 14.87
C MET A 36 3.21 -6.14 14.66
N LEU A 37 2.86 -6.62 13.45
CA LEU A 37 2.68 -8.04 13.18
C LEU A 37 3.90 -8.91 13.55
N PRO A 38 5.16 -8.53 13.26
CA PRO A 38 6.32 -9.33 13.62
C PRO A 38 6.47 -9.57 15.12
N ASP A 39 5.99 -8.64 15.96
CA ASP A 39 6.02 -8.76 17.42
C ASP A 39 4.87 -9.63 17.95
N ILE A 40 3.69 -9.52 17.32
CA ILE A 40 2.47 -10.25 17.72
C ILE A 40 2.55 -11.72 17.31
N ALA A 41 3.00 -12.00 16.09
CA ALA A 41 3.07 -13.35 15.53
C ALA A 41 4.40 -13.57 14.80
N PRO A 42 5.53 -13.71 15.54
CA PRO A 42 6.84 -13.87 14.94
C PRO A 42 6.89 -15.05 13.95
N GLY A 43 7.46 -14.81 12.77
CA GLY A 43 7.57 -15.81 11.70
C GLY A 43 6.30 -16.00 10.86
N ALA A 44 5.16 -15.41 11.23
CA ALA A 44 3.99 -15.42 10.38
C ALA A 44 4.17 -14.48 9.19
N GLY A 45 3.53 -14.83 8.07
CA GLY A 45 3.44 -13.96 6.92
C GLY A 45 2.16 -13.13 6.93
N SER A 46 1.99 -12.35 5.88
CA SER A 46 0.83 -11.48 5.69
C SER A 46 0.41 -11.41 4.24
N THR A 47 -0.89 -11.22 4.02
CA THR A 47 -1.49 -11.08 2.69
C THR A 47 -2.55 -9.99 2.67
N VAL A 48 -2.91 -9.48 1.50
CA VAL A 48 -4.04 -8.54 1.38
C VAL A 48 -4.74 -8.69 0.04
N GLY A 49 -6.07 -8.50 0.02
CA GLY A 49 -6.82 -8.18 -1.19
C GLY A 49 -6.55 -6.73 -1.62
N LEU A 50 -5.53 -6.49 -2.44
CA LEU A 50 -5.01 -5.14 -2.68
C LEU A 50 -6.06 -4.19 -3.28
N SER A 51 -6.82 -4.65 -4.28
CA SER A 51 -7.80 -3.84 -5.01
C SER A 51 -8.97 -3.35 -4.15
N ASN A 52 -9.10 -3.84 -2.91
CA ASN A 52 -10.08 -3.32 -1.98
C ASN A 52 -9.83 -1.87 -1.62
N VAL A 53 -8.56 -1.41 -1.60
CA VAL A 53 -8.22 -0.01 -1.27
C VAL A 53 -8.84 0.98 -2.25
N SER A 54 -9.03 0.56 -3.50
CA SER A 54 -9.58 1.39 -4.58
C SER A 54 -11.06 1.11 -4.89
N ASN A 55 -11.75 0.30 -4.09
CA ASN A 55 -13.17 0.03 -4.32
C ASN A 55 -14.02 1.30 -4.22
N GLY A 56 -14.93 1.47 -5.18
CA GLY A 56 -15.80 2.65 -5.27
C GLY A 56 -15.16 3.88 -5.93
N VAL A 57 -13.91 3.77 -6.41
CA VAL A 57 -13.22 4.80 -7.19
C VAL A 57 -13.32 4.51 -8.68
N ALA A 58 -13.38 5.54 -9.53
CA ALA A 58 -13.39 5.41 -10.98
C ALA A 58 -12.26 4.50 -11.50
N ASP A 59 -12.60 3.55 -12.38
CA ASP A 59 -11.73 2.46 -12.83
C ASP A 59 -10.36 2.93 -13.35
N ASN A 60 -10.31 4.07 -14.06
CA ASN A 60 -9.08 4.62 -14.61
C ASN A 60 -8.11 5.17 -13.54
N LEU A 61 -8.59 5.39 -12.31
CA LEU A 61 -7.83 5.95 -11.19
C LEU A 61 -7.40 4.89 -10.17
N ARG A 62 -8.08 3.73 -10.13
CA ARG A 62 -7.85 2.67 -9.13
C ARG A 62 -6.40 2.21 -9.03
N LYS A 63 -5.76 2.03 -10.20
CA LYS A 63 -4.37 1.56 -10.32
C LYS A 63 -3.36 2.38 -9.50
N TYR A 64 -3.55 3.70 -9.39
CA TYR A 64 -2.60 4.54 -8.66
C TYR A 64 -2.66 4.26 -7.15
N LEU A 65 -3.87 4.07 -6.61
CA LEU A 65 -4.11 3.70 -5.22
C LEU A 65 -3.53 2.31 -4.93
N ASP A 66 -3.87 1.32 -5.77
CA ASP A 66 -3.40 -0.06 -5.60
C ASP A 66 -1.87 -0.14 -5.57
N ARG A 67 -1.20 0.46 -6.56
CA ARG A 67 0.28 0.46 -6.66
C ARG A 67 0.95 1.13 -5.46
N THR A 68 0.47 2.32 -5.09
CA THR A 68 1.08 3.09 -3.99
C THR A 68 0.83 2.41 -2.65
N TYR A 69 -0.38 1.88 -2.44
CA TYR A 69 -0.70 1.16 -1.21
C TYR A 69 0.12 -0.12 -1.06
N LEU A 70 0.36 -0.86 -2.15
CA LEU A 70 1.28 -2.01 -2.11
C LEU A 70 2.68 -1.59 -1.64
N ILE A 71 3.23 -0.51 -2.18
CA ILE A 71 4.53 0.00 -1.76
C ILE A 71 4.54 0.37 -0.26
N MET A 72 3.47 1.00 0.24
CA MET A 72 3.34 1.31 1.67
C MET A 72 3.34 0.04 2.53
N LEU A 73 2.61 -1.00 2.10
CA LEU A 73 2.58 -2.29 2.79
C LEU A 73 3.93 -3.02 2.74
N MET A 74 4.70 -2.86 1.66
CA MET A 74 6.06 -3.40 1.54
C MET A 74 7.02 -2.83 2.59
N LYS A 75 6.83 -1.59 3.05
CA LYS A 75 7.62 -1.00 4.15
C LYS A 75 7.54 -1.83 5.42
N TYR A 76 6.37 -2.40 5.69
CA TYR A 76 6.08 -3.23 6.87
C TYR A 76 6.12 -4.73 6.57
N GLY A 77 6.75 -5.14 5.47
CA GLY A 77 7.05 -6.55 5.23
C GLY A 77 5.87 -7.42 4.79
N ILE A 78 4.90 -6.86 4.05
CA ILE A 78 3.85 -7.67 3.40
C ILE A 78 4.46 -8.85 2.62
N SER A 79 4.01 -10.08 2.89
CA SER A 79 4.59 -11.27 2.28
C SER A 79 3.99 -11.57 0.90
N THR A 80 2.67 -11.43 0.76
CA THR A 80 1.95 -11.65 -0.50
C THR A 80 0.85 -10.62 -0.70
N ALA A 81 0.38 -10.43 -1.93
CA ALA A 81 -0.80 -9.63 -2.21
C ALA A 81 -1.61 -10.25 -3.36
N ILE A 82 -2.93 -10.21 -3.25
CA ILE A 82 -3.85 -10.57 -4.34
C ILE A 82 -4.04 -9.30 -5.18
N VAL A 83 -3.53 -9.32 -6.40
CA VAL A 83 -3.37 -8.13 -7.25
C VAL A 83 -4.00 -8.31 -8.63
N ASN A 84 -4.26 -7.19 -9.33
CA ASN A 84 -4.58 -7.22 -10.75
C ASN A 84 -3.32 -7.50 -11.57
N SER A 85 -3.17 -8.73 -12.08
CA SER A 85 -2.00 -9.16 -12.85
C SER A 85 -1.87 -8.52 -14.23
N TYR A 86 -2.90 -7.85 -14.73
CA TYR A 86 -2.86 -7.12 -16.01
C TYR A 86 -2.27 -5.71 -15.88
N ASP A 87 -2.06 -5.23 -14.65
CA ASP A 87 -1.36 -3.97 -14.42
C ASP A 87 0.16 -4.20 -14.48
N ALA A 88 0.75 -3.87 -15.63
CA ALA A 88 2.18 -4.07 -15.87
C ALA A 88 3.08 -3.31 -14.89
N GLU A 89 2.66 -2.14 -14.40
CA GLU A 89 3.44 -1.34 -13.46
C GLU A 89 3.36 -1.93 -12.05
N LEU A 90 2.17 -2.37 -11.64
CA LEU A 90 1.99 -3.09 -10.39
C LEU A 90 2.83 -4.38 -10.37
N MET A 91 2.83 -5.13 -11.47
CA MET A 91 3.64 -6.33 -11.61
C MET A 91 5.15 -6.03 -11.62
N ALA A 92 5.58 -4.89 -12.17
CA ALA A 92 6.97 -4.45 -12.11
C ALA A 92 7.40 -4.12 -10.67
N ILE A 93 6.54 -3.47 -9.88
CA ILE A 93 6.74 -3.25 -8.43
C ILE A 93 6.91 -4.59 -7.72
N CYS A 94 6.00 -5.56 -7.95
CA CYS A 94 6.10 -6.90 -7.33
C CYS A 94 7.41 -7.65 -7.67
N LYS A 95 8.02 -7.36 -8.83
CA LYS A 95 9.29 -7.98 -9.26
C LYS A 95 10.53 -7.23 -8.77
N GLY A 96 10.37 -6.10 -8.08
CA GLY A 96 11.49 -5.25 -7.65
C GLY A 96 12.09 -4.41 -8.78
N GLU A 97 11.36 -4.19 -9.88
CA GLU A 97 11.83 -3.43 -11.06
C GLU A 97 11.54 -1.92 -10.97
N ARG A 98 11.08 -1.44 -9.80
CA ARG A 98 10.67 -0.05 -9.52
C ARG A 98 11.19 0.47 -8.18
N GLN A 99 12.44 0.12 -7.84
CA GLN A 99 13.02 0.45 -6.53
C GLN A 99 13.03 1.96 -6.27
N GLU A 100 13.22 2.78 -7.30
CA GLU A 100 13.18 4.24 -7.23
C GLU A 100 11.82 4.78 -6.74
N HIS A 101 10.72 4.11 -7.06
CA HIS A 101 9.38 4.48 -6.60
C HIS A 101 9.10 3.93 -5.19
N VAL A 102 9.65 2.75 -4.88
CA VAL A 102 9.62 2.19 -3.53
C VAL A 102 10.34 3.10 -2.55
N ASP A 103 11.57 3.49 -2.87
CA ASP A 103 12.41 4.36 -2.05
C ASP A 103 11.75 5.75 -1.85
N LEU A 104 11.12 6.29 -2.90
CA LEU A 104 10.36 7.54 -2.81
C LEU A 104 9.25 7.45 -1.76
N VAL A 105 8.35 6.48 -1.88
CA VAL A 105 7.20 6.35 -0.98
C VAL A 105 7.65 5.99 0.43
N HIS A 106 8.64 5.11 0.59
CA HIS A 106 9.21 4.75 1.90
C HIS A 106 9.87 5.96 2.57
N GLY A 107 10.61 6.77 1.81
CA GLY A 107 11.17 8.02 2.30
C GLY A 107 10.10 8.99 2.78
N MET A 108 8.99 9.11 2.05
CA MET A 108 7.85 9.92 2.47
C MET A 108 7.18 9.40 3.75
N MET A 109 7.05 8.06 3.90
CA MET A 109 6.57 7.43 5.13
C MET A 109 7.48 7.74 6.33
N ASP A 110 8.80 7.84 6.10
CA ASP A 110 9.77 8.22 7.12
C ASP A 110 9.83 9.74 7.39
N GLY A 111 8.94 10.53 6.75
CA GLY A 111 8.84 11.98 6.91
C GLY A 111 9.71 12.81 5.96
N ASN A 112 10.40 12.17 5.02
CA ASN A 112 11.19 12.86 3.99
C ASN A 112 10.29 13.25 2.81
N ASP A 113 9.73 14.45 2.87
CA ASP A 113 8.89 15.01 1.80
C ASP A 113 9.75 15.73 0.73
N PRO A 114 9.87 15.21 -0.50
CA PRO A 114 10.64 15.85 -1.57
C PRO A 114 9.92 17.05 -2.20
N GLY A 115 8.63 17.25 -1.91
CA GLY A 115 7.76 18.18 -2.63
C GLY A 115 7.48 17.76 -4.09
N ALA A 116 6.47 18.40 -4.70
CA ALA A 116 6.03 18.07 -6.05
C ALA A 116 6.91 18.66 -7.17
N ALA A 117 7.60 19.78 -6.93
CA ALA A 117 8.21 20.60 -7.98
C ALA A 117 9.32 19.90 -8.78
N GLY A 118 9.96 18.86 -8.23
CA GLY A 118 10.99 18.07 -8.88
C GLY A 118 10.51 16.73 -9.44
N LEU A 119 9.23 16.38 -9.28
CA LEU A 119 8.68 15.08 -9.65
C LEU A 119 7.88 15.15 -10.94
N SER A 120 7.92 14.08 -11.72
CA SER A 120 7.13 13.93 -12.95
C SER A 120 6.80 12.46 -13.21
N GLY A 121 5.83 12.22 -14.11
CA GLY A 121 5.38 10.87 -14.47
C GLY A 121 4.97 10.03 -13.25
N VAL A 122 5.38 8.76 -13.23
CA VAL A 122 5.01 7.78 -12.20
C VAL A 122 5.45 8.19 -10.79
N ALA A 123 6.58 8.90 -10.66
CA ALA A 123 7.03 9.41 -9.36
C ALA A 123 6.06 10.46 -8.79
N LEU A 124 5.53 11.35 -9.65
CA LEU A 124 4.54 12.35 -9.23
C LEU A 124 3.21 11.69 -8.88
N GLU A 125 2.80 10.65 -9.63
CA GLU A 125 1.58 9.87 -9.34
C GLU A 125 1.66 9.20 -7.97
N HIS A 126 2.79 8.57 -7.64
CA HIS A 126 3.03 7.98 -6.32
C HIS A 126 3.06 9.03 -5.21
N TYR A 127 3.74 10.15 -5.43
CA TYR A 127 3.79 11.24 -4.46
C TYR A 127 2.39 11.76 -4.11
N LYS A 128 1.57 12.10 -5.11
CA LYS A 128 0.21 12.62 -4.90
C LYS A 128 -0.69 11.57 -4.28
N THR A 129 -0.54 10.31 -4.70
CA THR A 129 -1.36 9.22 -4.18
C THR A 129 -0.99 8.86 -2.74
N TYR A 130 0.29 8.88 -2.37
CA TYR A 130 0.72 8.70 -0.98
C TYR A 130 0.12 9.78 -0.09
N LYS A 131 0.22 11.05 -0.48
CA LYS A 131 -0.37 12.18 0.25
C LYS A 131 -1.87 11.96 0.52
N CYS A 132 -2.57 11.39 -0.45
CA CYS A 132 -3.97 11.05 -0.34
C CYS A 132 -4.21 9.87 0.61
N LEU A 133 -3.50 8.75 0.44
CA LEU A 133 -3.65 7.55 1.26
C LEU A 133 -3.27 7.80 2.73
N SER A 134 -2.30 8.68 2.99
CA SER A 134 -1.86 9.04 4.33
C SER A 134 -2.71 10.13 5.00
N GLY A 135 -3.74 10.66 4.32
CA GLY A 135 -4.59 11.75 4.83
C GLY A 135 -3.93 13.14 4.87
N GLN A 136 -2.77 13.32 4.24
CA GLN A 136 -2.15 14.65 4.09
C GLN A 136 -2.88 15.52 3.05
N THR A 137 -3.67 14.89 2.19
CA THR A 137 -4.56 15.55 1.24
C THR A 137 -5.91 14.84 1.26
N LEU A 138 -6.99 15.61 1.23
CA LEU A 138 -8.34 15.06 1.20
C LEU A 138 -8.55 14.24 -0.08
N PHE A 139 -9.01 13.00 0.07
CA PHE A 139 -9.39 12.17 -1.07
C PHE A 139 -10.55 12.81 -1.85
N SER A 140 -10.34 12.96 -3.15
CA SER A 140 -11.34 13.29 -4.16
C SER A 140 -10.82 12.77 -5.49
N GLU A 141 -11.67 12.41 -6.45
CA GLU A 141 -11.24 11.82 -7.74
C GLU A 141 -10.40 12.76 -8.64
N SER A 142 -10.09 13.97 -8.19
CA SER A 142 -9.14 14.89 -8.82
C SER A 142 -7.77 14.95 -8.11
N TRP A 143 -7.48 14.05 -7.16
CA TRP A 143 -6.24 14.13 -6.35
C TRP A 143 -4.93 14.16 -7.16
N LEU A 144 -4.94 13.61 -8.38
CA LEU A 144 -3.79 13.66 -9.28
C LEU A 144 -3.61 15.01 -9.98
N GLU A 145 -4.64 15.85 -10.00
CA GLU A 145 -4.64 17.17 -10.64
C GLU A 145 -4.30 18.30 -9.65
N LEU A 146 -4.45 18.04 -8.35
CA LEU A 146 -4.16 18.96 -7.25
C LEU A 146 -2.67 19.25 -7.07
#